data_AF-A0A267EPD1-F1
#
_entry.id   AF-A0A267EPD1-F1
#
_cell.length_a   1.000
_cell.length_b   1.000
_cell.length_c   1.000
_cell.angle_alpha   90.00
_cell.angle_beta   90.00
_cell.angle_gamma   90.00
#
_symmetry.space_group_name_H-M   'P 1'
#
loop_
_entity.id
_entity.type
_entity.pdbx_description
1 polymer ?
#
loop_
_entity_poly.entity_id
_entity_poly.type
_entity_poly.pdbx_seq_one_letter_code
_entity_poly.pdbx_strand_id
1 'polypeptide(L)' 'MSSGFAVNQYDDAFRARRLQQYTVPKQLKEYPSTRAGSTKIIANELGHLLPGVGRSEGSPWGDFKGTWDCRTVCLATT' A
#
# COMPACT_ATOMS: atom_id res chain seq x y z
N MET A 1 2.64 -4.00 3.04
CA MET A 1 1.67 -3.08 2.40
C MET A 1 0.39 -3.83 2.09
N SER A 2 -0.76 -3.27 2.40
CA SER A 2 -2.08 -3.83 2.06
C SER A 2 -2.77 -3.02 0.96
N SER A 3 -3.57 -3.69 0.14
CA SER A 3 -4.46 -3.09 -0.85
C SER A 3 -5.92 -3.34 -0.47
N GLY A 4 -6.77 -2.31 -0.55
CA GLY A 4 -8.22 -2.46 -0.49
C GLY A 4 -8.79 -2.53 -1.91
N PHE A 5 -9.86 -3.31 -2.09
CA PHE A 5 -10.64 -3.39 -3.32
C PHE A 5 -12.09 -3.00 -3.05
N ALA A 6 -12.80 -2.56 -4.08
CA ALA A 6 -14.21 -2.26 -4.04
C ALA A 6 -15.04 -3.53 -3.81
N VAL A 7 -16.01 -3.43 -2.92
CA VAL A 7 -17.02 -4.41 -2.55
C VAL A 7 -18.39 -3.83 -2.91
N ASN A 8 -18.58 -3.45 -4.18
CA ASN A 8 -19.79 -2.93 -4.83
C ASN A 8 -20.91 -2.43 -3.89
N GLN A 9 -21.68 -3.35 -3.31
CA GLN A 9 -22.86 -3.07 -2.48
C GLN A 9 -22.54 -2.43 -1.12
N TYR A 10 -21.37 -2.71 -0.56
CA TYR A 10 -20.96 -2.29 0.79
C TYR A 10 -19.93 -1.16 0.80
N ASP A 11 -19.41 -0.76 -0.35
CA ASP A 11 -18.37 0.27 -0.45
C ASP A 11 -18.76 1.59 0.21
N ASP A 12 -20.04 1.94 0.12
CA ASP A 12 -20.57 3.16 0.70
C ASP A 12 -20.33 3.25 2.22
N ALA A 13 -20.40 2.13 2.94
CA ALA A 13 -20.16 2.07 4.39
C ALA A 13 -18.69 2.32 4.75
N PHE A 14 -17.77 1.94 3.87
CA PHE A 14 -16.32 2.05 4.08
C PHE A 14 -15.69 3.31 3.49
N ARG A 15 -16.50 4.25 2.98
CA ARG A 15 -16.01 5.56 2.55
C ARG A 15 -15.40 6.30 3.72
N ALA A 16 -14.24 6.91 3.51
CA ALA A 16 -13.48 7.65 4.53
C ALA A 16 -14.35 8.62 5.36
N ARG A 17 -15.27 9.34 4.71
CA ARG A 17 -16.22 10.24 5.38
C ARG A 17 -17.13 9.54 6.39
N ARG A 18 -17.59 8.31 6.10
CA ARG A 18 -18.42 7.52 7.03
C ARG A 18 -17.59 6.88 8.14
N LEU A 19 -16.32 6.59 7.88
CA LEU A 19 -15.35 6.14 8.87
C LEU A 19 -14.79 7.27 9.73
N GLN A 20 -15.30 8.50 9.60
CA GLN A 20 -14.82 9.69 10.31
C GLN A 20 -13.33 10.00 10.03
N GLN A 21 -12.81 9.57 8.88
CA GLN A 21 -11.51 9.98 8.40
C GLN A 21 -11.64 11.32 7.67
N TYR A 22 -11.10 12.38 8.28
CA TYR A 22 -11.13 13.75 7.74
C TYR A 22 -9.87 14.14 6.98
N THR A 23 -8.92 13.21 6.82
CA THR A 23 -7.72 13.38 6.00
C THR A 23 -7.96 12.95 4.56
N VAL A 24 -7.07 13.34 3.65
CA VAL A 24 -7.13 12.90 2.25
C VAL A 24 -7.06 11.37 2.21
N PRO A 25 -8.10 10.68 1.69
CA PRO A 25 -8.11 9.24 1.68
C PRO A 25 -7.11 8.68 0.66
N LYS A 26 -6.50 7.55 1.00
CA LYS A 26 -5.65 6.80 0.07
C LYS A 26 -6.50 6.36 -1.12
N GLN A 27 -6.01 6.59 -2.33
CA GLN A 27 -6.64 6.05 -3.53
C GLN A 27 -6.56 4.52 -3.51
N LEU A 28 -7.70 3.87 -3.65
CA LEU A 28 -7.83 2.43 -3.73
C LEU A 28 -8.10 2.03 -5.17
N LYS A 29 -7.64 0.85 -5.56
CA LYS A 29 -8.01 0.26 -6.84
C LYS A 29 -9.40 -0.34 -6.68
N GLU A 30 -10.36 0.08 -7.50
CA GLU A 30 -11.72 -0.46 -7.41
C GLU A 30 -11.73 -1.97 -7.65
N TYR A 31 -11.15 -2.45 -8.75
CA TYR A 31 -11.18 -3.88 -9.06
C TYR A 31 -9.78 -4.49 -9.16
N PRO A 32 -9.55 -5.70 -8.60
CA PRO A 32 -8.36 -6.45 -8.94
C PRO A 32 -8.35 -6.74 -10.45
N SER A 33 -7.18 -6.65 -11.07
CA SER A 33 -7.05 -7.02 -12.48
C SER A 33 -7.12 -8.53 -12.63
N THR A 34 -7.86 -9.01 -13.64
CA THR A 34 -7.92 -10.45 -13.95
C THR A 34 -6.53 -10.98 -14.23
N ARG A 35 -6.15 -12.04 -13.51
CA ARG A 35 -4.87 -12.73 -13.71
C ARG A 35 -5.06 -13.86 -14.71
N ALA A 36 -4.17 -13.94 -15.69
CA ALA A 36 -3.99 -15.13 -16.52
C ALA A 36 -2.73 -15.90 -16.06
N GLY A 37 -2.82 -17.22 -15.99
CA GLY A 37 -1.69 -18.12 -15.64
C GLY A 37 -1.55 -18.45 -14.15
N SER A 38 -0.43 -19.10 -13.79
CA SER A 38 -0.18 -19.64 -12.45
C SER A 38 0.72 -18.75 -11.57
N THR A 39 0.70 -19.01 -10.26
CA THR A 39 1.62 -18.45 -9.26
C THR A 39 2.99 -19.12 -9.32
N LYS A 40 4.05 -18.30 -9.31
CA LYS A 40 5.44 -18.77 -9.14
C LYS A 40 5.92 -18.40 -7.75
N ILE A 41 6.69 -19.29 -7.14
CA ILE A 41 7.33 -19.05 -5.84
C ILE A 41 8.52 -18.12 -6.07
N ILE A 42 8.57 -17.01 -5.32
CA ILE A 42 9.59 -15.96 -5.47
C ILE A 42 10.55 -15.87 -4.27
N ALA A 43 10.26 -16.58 -3.18
CA ALA A 43 11.03 -16.54 -1.94
C ALA A 43 11.37 -17.96 -1.46
N ASN A 44 12.42 -18.09 -0.66
CA ASN A 44 12.80 -19.33 0.01
C ASN A 44 11.96 -19.57 1.27
N GLU A 45 12.15 -20.73 1.91
CA GLU A 45 11.45 -21.11 3.15
C GLU A 45 11.70 -20.17 4.34
N LEU A 46 12.76 -19.35 4.28
CA LEU A 46 13.09 -18.35 5.30
C LEU A 46 12.50 -16.96 4.98
N GLY A 47 11.83 -16.80 3.83
CA GLY A 47 11.26 -15.53 3.37
C GLY A 47 12.24 -14.61 2.62
N HIS A 48 13.45 -15.06 2.28
CA HIS A 48 14.38 -14.33 1.42
C HIS A 48 14.01 -14.50 -0.05
N LEU A 49 14.09 -13.42 -0.82
CA LEU A 49 13.87 -13.45 -2.27
C LEU A 49 14.93 -14.31 -2.97
N LEU A 50 14.51 -15.06 -4.00
CA LEU A 50 15.42 -15.85 -4.83
C LEU A 50 16.38 -14.95 -5.62
N PRO A 51 17.63 -15.38 -5.87
CA PRO A 51 18.57 -14.61 -6.67
C PRO A 51 18.00 -14.37 -8.08
N GLY A 52 18.00 -13.12 -8.53
CA GLY A 52 17.45 -12.70 -9.82
C GLY A 52 15.99 -12.20 -9.78
N VAL A 53 15.29 -12.33 -8.65
CA VAL A 53 14.00 -11.65 -8.46
C VAL A 53 14.25 -10.17 -8.21
N GLY A 54 13.65 -9.31 -9.04
CA GLY A 54 13.73 -7.86 -8.89
C GLY A 54 13.25 -7.43 -7.50
N ARG A 55 14.10 -6.71 -6.78
CA ARG A 55 13.78 -6.10 -5.48
C ARG A 55 13.55 -4.61 -5.67
N SER A 56 12.70 -4.01 -4.85
CA SER A 56 12.68 -2.55 -4.73
C SER A 56 14.05 -2.06 -4.29
N GLU A 57 14.60 -1.04 -4.95
CA GLU A 57 15.87 -0.43 -4.53
C GLU A 57 15.74 0.28 -3.17
N GLY A 58 14.53 0.73 -2.85
CA GLY A 58 14.20 1.34 -1.56
C GLY A 58 14.11 0.34 -0.40
N SER A 59 14.41 0.85 0.80
CA SER A 59 14.26 0.15 2.07
C SER A 59 12.79 -0.20 2.33
N PRO A 60 12.48 -1.39 2.90
CA PRO A 60 11.12 -1.75 3.31
C PRO A 60 10.52 -0.79 4.36
N TRP A 61 11.38 -0.08 5.10
CA TRP A 61 11.00 0.89 6.12
C TRP A 61 10.82 2.32 5.57
N GLY A 62 10.97 2.50 4.26
CA GLY A 62 10.94 3.80 3.60
C GLY A 62 12.28 4.53 3.66
N ASP A 63 12.26 5.78 3.21
CA ASP A 63 13.45 6.63 3.22
C ASP A 63 13.74 7.13 4.64
N PHE A 64 15.01 7.09 5.02
CA PHE A 64 15.44 7.71 6.27
C PHE A 64 15.15 9.22 6.21
N LYS A 65 14.33 9.72 7.14
CA LYS A 65 14.08 11.15 7.29
C LYS A 65 14.82 11.65 8.51
N GLY A 66 15.67 12.65 8.32
CA GLY A 66 16.32 13.34 9.43
C GLY A 66 15.32 14.21 10.19
N THR A 67 15.66 14.59 11.42
CA THR A 67 14.84 15.43 12.31
C THR A 67 14.32 16.73 11.66
N TRP A 68 15.05 17.23 10.65
CA TRP A 68 14.74 18.48 9.95
C TRP A 68 13.91 18.30 8.66
N ASP A 69 13.72 17.07 8.17
CA ASP A 69 12.91 16.76 6.98
C ASP A 69 11.39 16.71 7.27
N CYS A 70 11.01 17.00 8.52
CA CYS A 70 9.64 16.99 9.05
C CYS A 70 8.75 18.17 8.59
N ARG A 71 9.02 18.83 7.45
CA ARG A 71 8.16 19.94 6.97
C ARG A 71 6.99 19.50 6.10
N THR A 72 7.03 18.30 5.51
CA THR A 72 6.04 17.92 4.48
C THR A 72 5.01 16.89 4.93
N VAL A 73 5.24 16.19 6.06
CA VAL A 73 4.38 15.06 6.47
C VAL A 73 3.50 15.38 7.70
N CYS A 74 3.98 16.22 8.63
CA CYS A 74 3.26 16.47 9.88
C CYS A 74 2.30 17.68 9.84
N LEU A 75 2.33 18.51 8.80
CA LEU A 75 1.53 19.76 8.71
C LEU A 75 0.33 19.66 7.76
N ALA A 76 0.09 18.52 7.10
CA ALA A 76 -1.00 18.37 6.12
C ALA A 76 -2.32 17.87 6.76
N THR A 77 -2.63 18.34 7.96
CA THR A 77 -3.95 18.19 8.61
C THR A 77 -4.35 19.50 9.26
N THR A 78 -4.89 20.42 8.46
CA THR A 78 -5.75 21.53 8.88
C THR A 78 -6.84 21.69 7.84
#